data_AF-A0AAD7AI72-F1
#
_entry.id   AF-A0AAD7AI72-F1
#
_cell.length_a   1.000
_cell.length_b   1.000
_cell.length_c   1.000
_cell.angle_alpha   90.00
_cell.angle_beta   90.00
_cell.angle_gamma   90.00
#
_symmetry.space_group_name_H-M   'P 1'
#
loop_
_entity.id
_entity.type
_entity.pdbx_description
1 polymer ?
#
loop_
_entity_poly.entity_id
_entity_poly.type
_entity_poly.pdbx_seq_one_letter_code
_entity_poly.pdbx_strand_id
1 'polypeptide(L)'
;IAILGAGGMGKTSLAQVLLHHPEIIARYAQNRFFVACNSAMTTLELVNLIGAHLGLKPSKNLTQAVLQHFSSNPPSLLILDELETLWEPASSRGDIEELLSLLTAVEDLVLMAS
;
A
#
# COMPACT_ATOMS: atom_id res chain seq x y z
N ILE A 1 -0.53 8.18 6.70
CA ILE A 1 -0.64 9.55 6.13
C ILE A 1 -1.20 9.38 4.72
N ALA A 2 -2.38 9.90 4.42
CA ALA A 2 -2.91 9.85 3.04
C ALA A 2 -2.61 11.19 2.36
N ILE A 3 -1.94 11.16 1.21
CA ILE A 3 -1.71 12.35 0.38
C ILE A 3 -2.58 12.18 -0.87
N LEU A 4 -3.89 12.39 -0.73
CA LEU A 4 -4.78 12.48 -1.88
C LEU A 4 -4.77 13.94 -2.35
N GLY A 5 -3.90 14.26 -3.31
CA GLY A 5 -3.88 15.57 -3.98
C GLY A 5 -4.33 15.45 -5.43
N ALA A 6 -4.50 16.55 -6.17
CA ALA A 6 -4.71 16.47 -7.62
C ALA A 6 -3.50 15.79 -8.33
N GLY A 7 -3.74 15.10 -9.43
CA GLY A 7 -2.68 14.52 -10.27
C GLY A 7 -1.60 15.54 -10.63
N GLY A 8 -0.33 15.14 -10.59
CA GLY A 8 0.80 15.99 -10.99
C GLY A 8 1.46 16.84 -9.88
N MET A 9 1.02 16.76 -8.61
CA MET A 9 1.63 17.52 -7.50
C MET A 9 2.93 16.95 -6.93
N GLY A 10 3.57 15.99 -7.61
CA GLY A 10 4.83 15.40 -7.15
C GLY A 10 4.71 14.43 -5.97
N LYS A 11 3.52 13.89 -5.70
CA LYS A 11 3.23 12.94 -4.62
C LYS A 11 4.05 11.65 -4.76
N THR A 12 4.07 11.08 -5.97
CA THR A 12 4.93 9.97 -6.38
C THR A 12 6.41 10.27 -6.16
N SER A 13 6.89 11.46 -6.56
CA SER A 13 8.28 11.86 -6.38
C SER A 13 8.64 11.98 -4.89
N LEU A 14 7.74 12.52 -4.06
CA LEU A 14 7.93 12.60 -2.61
C LEU A 14 7.96 11.20 -1.98
N ALA A 15 7.06 10.30 -2.39
CA ALA A 15 7.02 8.91 -1.94
C ALA A 15 8.31 8.16 -2.29
N GLN A 16 8.84 8.33 -3.51
CA GLN A 16 10.12 7.77 -3.92
C GLN A 16 11.29 8.35 -3.13
N VAL A 17 11.34 9.67 -2.93
CA VAL A 17 12.39 10.31 -2.13
C VAL A 17 12.38 9.80 -0.68
N LEU A 18 11.19 9.58 -0.10
CA LEU A 18 11.06 9.01 1.24
C LEU A 18 11.65 7.60 1.33
N LEU A 19 11.41 6.73 0.34
CA LEU A 19 11.95 5.36 0.31
C LEU A 19 13.48 5.31 0.29
N HIS A 20 14.13 6.33 -0.27
CA HIS A 20 15.57 6.44 -0.35
C HIS A 20 16.20 7.30 0.77
N HIS A 21 15.38 7.88 1.66
CA HIS A 21 15.89 8.73 2.74
C HIS A 21 16.68 7.88 3.75
N PRO A 22 17.90 8.29 4.16
CA PRO A 22 18.75 7.49 5.04
C PRO A 22 18.09 7.03 6.34
N GLU A 23 17.24 7.85 6.95
CA GLU A 23 16.51 7.50 8.18
C GLU A 23 15.41 6.46 7.95
N ILE A 24 14.70 6.54 6.82
CA ILE A 24 13.73 5.52 6.41
C ILE A 24 14.48 4.23 6.08
N ILE A 25 15.67 4.35 5.50
CA ILE A 25 16.50 3.19 5.22
C ILE A 25 16.94 2.48 6.49
N ALA A 26 17.44 3.25 7.46
CA ALA A 26 17.88 2.76 8.75
C ALA A 26 16.72 2.14 9.56
N ARG A 27 15.51 2.71 9.48
CA ARG A 27 14.35 2.24 10.25
C ARG A 27 13.69 0.99 9.68
N TYR A 28 13.46 0.95 8.37
CA TYR A 28 12.62 -0.09 7.74
C TYR A 28 13.42 -1.15 6.96
N ALA A 29 14.70 -0.91 6.66
CA ALA A 29 15.54 -1.85 5.91
C ALA A 29 14.80 -2.43 4.67
N GLN A 30 14.73 -3.74 4.48
CA GLN A 30 14.07 -4.31 3.29
C GLN A 30 12.53 -4.32 3.38
N ASN A 31 11.93 -3.94 4.51
CA ASN A 31 10.46 -3.93 4.72
C ASN A 31 9.85 -2.61 4.22
N ARG A 32 10.21 -2.21 3.01
CA ARG A 32 9.72 -1.00 2.34
C ARG A 32 9.15 -1.40 0.99
N PHE A 33 7.85 -1.22 0.80
CA PHE A 33 7.12 -1.69 -0.36
C PHE A 33 6.52 -0.51 -1.10
N PHE A 34 6.79 -0.44 -2.40
CA PHE A 34 6.18 0.51 -3.32
C PHE A 34 5.31 -0.26 -4.30
N VAL A 35 4.02 0.06 -4.33
CA VAL A 35 3.03 -0.63 -5.16
C VAL A 35 2.34 0.40 -6.04
N ALA A 36 2.61 0.37 -7.34
CA ALA A 36 1.91 1.19 -8.33
C ALA A 36 0.53 0.58 -8.64
N CYS A 37 -0.54 1.21 -8.17
CA CYS A 37 -1.90 0.66 -8.21
C CYS A 37 -2.62 0.83 -9.56
N ASN A 38 -2.00 1.47 -10.55
CA ASN A 38 -2.60 1.76 -11.85
C ASN A 38 -3.02 0.54 -12.68
N SER A 39 -2.48 -0.64 -12.37
CA SER A 39 -2.86 -1.89 -13.03
C SER A 39 -4.04 -2.60 -12.36
N ALA A 40 -4.52 -2.11 -11.21
CA ALA A 40 -5.63 -2.70 -10.48
C ALA A 40 -6.91 -1.86 -10.68
N MET A 41 -8.02 -2.53 -10.95
CA MET A 41 -9.35 -1.94 -11.16
C MET A 41 -10.34 -2.36 -10.06
N THR A 42 -9.96 -3.35 -9.24
CA THR A 42 -10.75 -3.85 -8.11
C THR A 42 -9.90 -4.01 -6.85
N THR A 43 -10.55 -4.04 -5.69
CA THR A 43 -9.89 -4.33 -4.41
C THR A 43 -9.19 -5.69 -4.42
N LEU A 44 -9.76 -6.69 -5.10
CA LEU A 44 -9.14 -8.00 -5.26
C LEU A 44 -7.83 -7.91 -6.05
N GLU A 45 -7.80 -7.15 -7.13
CA GLU A 45 -6.58 -6.93 -7.92
C GLU A 45 -5.53 -6.17 -7.14
N LEU A 46 -5.93 -5.17 -6.34
CA LEU A 46 -5.01 -4.45 -5.44
C LEU A 46 -4.38 -5.39 -4.41
N VAL A 47 -5.17 -6.25 -3.75
CA VAL A 47 -4.66 -7.23 -2.79
C VAL A 47 -3.71 -8.23 -3.46
N ASN A 48 -4.03 -8.68 -4.69
CA ASN A 48 -3.13 -9.53 -5.47
C ASN A 48 -1.83 -8.82 -5.80
N LEU A 49 -1.89 -7.55 -6.17
CA LEU A 49 -0.73 -6.75 -6.51
C LEU A 49 0.19 -6.55 -5.29
N ILE A 50 -0.38 -6.21 -4.13
CA ILE A 50 0.36 -6.12 -2.86
C ILE A 50 0.96 -7.49 -2.53
N GLY A 51 0.16 -8.56 -2.59
CA GLY A 51 0.62 -9.93 -2.33
C GLY A 51 1.80 -10.34 -3.19
N ALA A 52 1.80 -9.98 -4.48
CA ALA A 52 2.91 -10.24 -5.39
C ALA A 52 4.20 -9.51 -4.97
N HIS A 53 4.11 -8.25 -4.53
CA HIS A 53 5.26 -7.49 -4.01
C HIS A 53 5.80 -8.09 -2.70
N LEU A 54 4.94 -8.74 -1.91
CA LEU A 54 5.33 -9.47 -0.70
C LEU A 54 5.82 -10.91 -0.97
N GLY A 55 5.81 -11.37 -2.23
CA GLY A 55 6.16 -12.74 -2.59
C GLY A 55 5.13 -13.79 -2.14
N LEU A 56 3.89 -13.37 -1.86
CA LEU A 56 2.80 -14.25 -1.44
C LEU A 56 2.12 -14.89 -2.66
N LYS A 57 1.68 -16.14 -2.50
CA LYS A 57 0.94 -16.85 -3.55
C LYS A 57 -0.54 -16.43 -3.55
N PRO A 58 -1.18 -16.29 -4.72
CA PRO A 58 -2.61 -16.05 -4.80
C PRO A 58 -3.40 -17.11 -4.02
N SER A 59 -4.36 -16.67 -3.22
CA SER A 59 -5.21 -17.57 -2.43
C SER A 59 -6.54 -16.88 -2.08
N LYS A 60 -7.53 -17.67 -1.64
CA LYS A 60 -8.82 -17.14 -1.18
C LYS A 60 -8.68 -16.23 0.05
N ASN A 61 -7.65 -16.42 0.86
CA ASN A 61 -7.41 -15.68 2.10
C ASN A 61 -6.23 -14.70 1.94
N LEU A 62 -5.95 -14.23 0.72
CA LEU A 62 -4.78 -13.42 0.45
C LEU A 62 -4.75 -12.13 1.27
N THR A 63 -5.90 -11.47 1.48
CA THR A 63 -5.99 -10.29 2.35
C THR A 63 -5.45 -10.59 3.76
N GLN A 64 -5.86 -11.71 4.35
CA GLN A 64 -5.37 -12.12 5.67
C GLN A 64 -3.88 -12.44 5.65
N ALA A 65 -3.38 -13.09 4.60
CA ALA A 65 -1.95 -13.36 4.45
C ALA A 65 -1.11 -12.08 4.31
N VAL A 66 -1.62 -11.07 3.61
CA VAL A 66 -1.01 -9.73 3.50
C VAL A 66 -0.93 -9.06 4.87
N LEU A 67 -2.04 -9.04 5.62
CA LEU A 67 -2.07 -8.47 6.97
C LEU A 67 -1.09 -9.20 7.91
N GLN A 68 -1.11 -10.54 7.91
CA GLN A 68 -0.19 -11.35 8.71
C GLN A 68 1.27 -11.13 8.34
N HIS A 69 1.59 -10.93 7.05
CA HIS A 69 2.94 -10.61 6.61
C HIS A 69 3.44 -9.33 7.29
N PHE A 70 2.65 -8.26 7.26
CA PHE A 70 3.04 -7.00 7.89
C PHE A 70 3.12 -7.11 9.42
N SER A 71 2.17 -7.78 10.07
CA SER A 71 2.21 -8.00 11.52
C SER A 71 3.41 -8.84 11.97
N SER A 72 3.91 -9.74 11.13
CA SER A 72 5.05 -10.60 11.47
C SER A 72 6.40 -9.96 11.17
N ASN A 73 6.43 -8.87 10.41
CA ASN A 73 7.67 -8.22 9.97
C ASN A 73 7.68 -6.69 10.29
N PRO A 74 7.48 -6.28 11.55
CA PRO A 74 7.58 -4.88 11.93
C PRO A 74 9.04 -4.40 12.03
N PRO A 75 9.32 -3.09 11.85
CA PRO A 75 8.41 -2.10 11.27
C PRO A 75 8.37 -2.21 9.74
N SER A 76 7.22 -1.89 9.15
CA SER A 76 7.01 -1.95 7.69
C SER A 76 6.49 -0.63 7.13
N LEU A 77 6.90 -0.30 5.90
CA LEU A 77 6.41 0.85 5.15
C LEU A 77 5.75 0.37 3.86
N LEU A 78 4.48 0.68 3.66
CA LEU A 78 3.74 0.40 2.43
C LEU A 78 3.32 1.72 1.78
N ILE A 79 3.72 1.89 0.52
CA ILE A 79 3.32 2.99 -0.34
C ILE A 79 2.43 2.42 -1.45
N LEU A 80 1.21 2.93 -1.53
CA LEU A 80 0.26 2.70 -2.61
C LEU A 80 0.24 3.97 -3.47
N ASP A 81 0.70 3.88 -4.72
CA ASP A 81 0.76 5.03 -5.63
C ASP A 81 -0.24 4.88 -6.77
N GLU A 82 -0.70 5.99 -7.33
CA GLU A 82 -1.73 6.03 -8.38
C GLU A 82 -3.04 5.33 -7.95
N LEU A 83 -3.43 5.49 -6.67
CA LEU A 83 -4.65 4.89 -6.11
C LEU A 83 -5.94 5.59 -6.61
N GLU A 84 -5.81 6.80 -7.18
CA GLU A 84 -6.91 7.62 -7.69
C GLU A 84 -7.87 6.79 -8.58
N THR A 85 -7.34 6.00 -9.51
CA THR A 85 -8.13 5.16 -10.44
C THR A 85 -9.02 4.12 -9.74
N LEU A 86 -8.61 3.63 -8.57
CA LEU A 86 -9.39 2.68 -7.75
C LEU A 86 -10.38 3.39 -6.82
N TRP A 87 -10.05 4.61 -6.41
CA TRP A 87 -10.78 5.39 -5.42
C TRP A 87 -11.88 6.29 -6.01
N GLU A 88 -11.73 6.71 -7.27
CA GLU A 88 -12.70 7.54 -7.98
C GLU A 88 -14.06 6.88 -8.18
N PRO A 89 -14.17 5.60 -8.58
CA PRO A 89 -15.48 4.97 -8.75
C PRO A 89 -16.17 4.77 -7.39
N ALA A 90 -17.38 5.30 -7.26
CA ALA A 90 -18.17 5.16 -6.03
C ALA A 90 -18.47 3.70 -5.66
N SER A 91 -18.50 2.81 -6.66
CA SER A 91 -18.73 1.37 -6.47
C SER A 91 -17.57 0.63 -5.79
N SER A 92 -16.33 1.11 -5.93
CA SER A 92 -15.13 0.48 -5.33
C SER A 92 -14.65 1.18 -4.07
N ARG A 93 -15.07 2.43 -3.82
CA ARG A 93 -14.60 3.23 -2.69
C ARG A 93 -14.78 2.53 -1.34
N GLY A 94 -15.94 1.94 -1.06
CA GLY A 94 -16.21 1.27 0.21
C GLY A 94 -15.27 0.09 0.48
N ASP A 95 -15.05 -0.75 -0.53
CA ASP A 95 -14.16 -1.91 -0.41
C ASP A 95 -12.68 -1.49 -0.25
N ILE A 96 -12.26 -0.42 -0.93
CA ILE A 96 -10.91 0.14 -0.78
C ILE A 96 -10.75 0.78 0.60
N GLU A 97 -11.75 1.52 1.10
CA GLU A 97 -11.77 2.07 2.45
C GLU A 97 -11.61 0.98 3.52
N GLU A 98 -12.35 -0.13 3.38
CA GLU A 98 -12.24 -1.27 4.29
C GLU A 98 -10.83 -1.88 4.27
N LEU A 99 -10.25 -2.10 3.08
CA LEU A 99 -8.88 -2.61 2.95
C LEU A 99 -7.85 -1.66 3.59
N LEU A 100 -7.94 -0.36 3.32
CA LEU A 100 -7.05 0.64 3.91
C LEU A 100 -7.19 0.66 5.43
N SER A 101 -8.42 0.57 5.94
CA SER A 101 -8.70 0.49 7.38
C SER A 101 -8.01 -0.74 8.00
N LEU A 102 -8.14 -1.91 7.38
CA LEU A 102 -7.48 -3.13 7.83
C LEU A 102 -5.95 -3.01 7.84
N LEU A 103 -5.36 -2.42 6.81
CA LEU A 103 -3.92 -2.18 6.74
C LEU A 103 -3.48 -1.21 7.84
N THR A 104 -4.19 -0.09 8.05
CA THR A 104 -3.82 0.88 9.10
C THR A 104 -3.99 0.36 10.53
N ALA A 105 -4.76 -0.72 10.72
CA ALA A 105 -4.90 -1.39 12.00
C ALA A 105 -3.71 -2.29 12.35
N VAL A 106 -2.80 -2.56 11.40
CA VAL A 106 -1.59 -3.33 11.68
C VAL A 106 -0.58 -2.45 12.43
N GLU A 107 -0.20 -2.87 13.64
CA GLU A 107 0.82 -2.19 14.43
C GLU A 107 2.16 -2.12 13.67
N ASP A 108 2.86 -0.99 13.81
CA ASP A 108 4.14 -0.69 13.15
C ASP A 108 4.14 -0.77 11.60
N LEU A 109 2.96 -0.81 10.98
CA LEU A 109 2.78 -0.57 9.54
C LEU A 109 2.51 0.91 9.29
N VAL A 110 3.42 1.57 8.59
CA VAL A 110 3.18 2.91 8.04
C VAL A 110 2.61 2.77 6.64
N LEU A 111 1.39 3.27 6.46
CA LEU A 111 0.72 3.35 5.17
C LEU A 111 0.78 4.77 4.61
N MET A 112 1.20 4.87 3.36
CA MET A 112 1.08 6.06 2.52
C MET A 112 0.31 5.71 1.25
N ALA A 113 -0.68 6.53 0.91
CA ALA A 113 -1.45 6.42 -0.33
C ALA A 113 -1.37 7.75 -1.09
N SER A 114 -1.09 7.70 -2.39
CA SER A 114 -1.05 8.85 -3.31
C SER A 114 -1.87 8.66 -4.58
#